data_AF-A0A1Q6X8Q0-F1
#
_entry.id   AF-A0A1Q6X8Q0-F1
#
_cell.length_a   1.000
_cell.length_b   1.000
_cell.length_c   1.000
_cell.angle_alpha   90.00
_cell.angle_beta   90.00
_cell.angle_gamma   90.00
#
_symmetry.space_group_name_H-M   'P 1'
#
loop_
_entity.id
_entity.type
_entity.pdbx_description
1 polymer ?
#
loop_
_entity_poly.entity_id
_entity_poly.type
_entity_poly.pdbx_seq_one_letter_code
_entity_poly.pdbx_strand_id
1 'polypeptide(L)'
;MDSTPSRITRRQFVASSSAALAAGGFVRQTLAASLLAAGQTNQTMGRGPFRVIIDTDPGVDDALALLLAMRSPELKIEAITPVAGNVPLELSLPNALRMVEIAGRTDIPVAAGAKTPLLRRLRSFPSQRSNLSRSPQRNSFHK
;
A
#
# COMPACT_ATOMS: atom_id res chain seq x y z
N MET A 1 -18.04 4.39 42.69
CA MET A 1 -17.21 3.41 41.94
C MET A 1 -17.53 3.63 40.47
N ASP A 2 -16.79 4.53 39.84
CA ASP A 2 -17.06 5.03 38.49
C ASP A 2 -16.03 4.42 37.55
N SER A 3 -16.46 3.50 36.69
CA SER A 3 -15.60 2.78 35.74
C SER A 3 -15.82 3.33 34.34
N THR A 4 -15.04 4.34 33.98
CA THR A 4 -14.95 4.84 32.60
C THR A 4 -14.14 3.83 31.76
N PRO A 5 -14.62 3.35 30.59
CA PRO A 5 -13.83 2.45 29.76
C PRO A 5 -12.65 3.20 29.12
N SER A 6 -11.44 2.69 29.34
CA SER A 6 -10.19 3.23 28.81
C SER A 6 -10.17 3.19 27.27
N ARG A 7 -10.05 4.35 26.64
CA ARG A 7 -10.02 4.50 25.18
C ARG A 7 -8.70 3.96 24.61
N ILE A 8 -8.75 2.88 23.84
CA ILE A 8 -7.58 2.23 23.21
C ILE A 8 -6.85 3.22 22.29
N THR A 9 -5.55 3.39 22.46
CA THR A 9 -4.72 4.30 21.62
C THR A 9 -4.21 3.61 20.35
N ARG A 10 -3.96 4.39 19.28
CA ARG A 10 -3.47 3.87 17.97
C ARG A 10 -2.25 2.96 18.07
N ARG A 11 -1.34 3.21 19.02
CA ARG A 11 -0.18 2.34 19.29
C ARG A 11 -0.57 1.00 19.91
N GLN A 12 -1.56 0.99 20.80
CA GLN A 12 -2.09 -0.25 21.39
C GLN A 12 -2.83 -1.10 20.35
N PHE A 13 -3.51 -0.48 19.38
CA PHE A 13 -4.14 -1.20 18.26
C PHE A 13 -3.11 -1.89 17.35
N VAL A 14 -2.03 -1.19 16.99
CA VAL A 14 -0.96 -1.78 16.16
C VAL A 14 -0.20 -2.88 16.92
N ALA A 15 0.04 -2.70 18.22
CA ALA A 15 0.72 -3.71 19.06
C ALA A 15 -0.15 -4.94 19.37
N SER A 16 -1.47 -4.79 19.47
CA SER A 16 -2.39 -5.92 19.63
C SER A 16 -2.65 -6.67 18.31
N SER A 17 -2.43 -6.01 17.17
CA SER A 17 -2.57 -6.64 15.84
C SER A 17 -1.41 -7.57 15.48
N SER A 18 -0.20 -7.32 15.98
CA SER A 18 0.96 -8.21 15.77
C SER A 18 0.93 -9.46 16.66
N ALA A 19 0.26 -9.42 17.81
CA ALA A 19 0.10 -10.59 18.68
C ALA A 19 -0.92 -11.63 18.13
N ALA A 20 -1.90 -11.19 17.33
CA ALA A 20 -2.90 -12.07 16.74
C ALA A 20 -2.34 -13.02 15.64
N LEU A 21 -1.15 -12.71 15.09
CA LEU A 21 -0.50 -13.57 14.10
C LEU A 21 0.28 -14.76 14.71
N ALA A 22 0.57 -14.76 16.01
CA ALA A 22 1.41 -15.78 16.64
C ALA A 22 0.62 -16.99 17.20
N ALA A 23 -0.70 -16.87 17.41
CA ALA A 23 -1.53 -17.90 18.05
C ALA A 23 -2.33 -18.80 17.07
N GLY A 24 -2.08 -18.70 15.76
CA GLY A 24 -2.84 -19.40 14.70
C GLY A 24 -2.37 -20.81 14.36
N GLY A 25 -1.58 -21.46 15.22
CA GLY A 25 -0.90 -22.73 14.92
C GLY A 25 -1.80 -23.96 14.77
N PHE A 26 -2.99 -23.97 15.38
CA PHE A 26 -3.79 -25.20 15.53
C PHE A 26 -5.03 -25.29 14.62
N VAL A 27 -5.44 -24.20 13.96
CA VAL A 27 -6.61 -24.19 13.06
C VAL A 27 -6.23 -24.52 11.59
N ARG A 28 -4.93 -24.61 11.29
CA ARG A 28 -4.42 -24.89 9.94
C ARG A 28 -4.79 -26.27 9.39
N GLN A 29 -5.01 -27.26 10.26
CA GLN A 29 -5.06 -28.65 9.81
C GLN A 29 -6.45 -29.10 9.32
N THR A 30 -7.53 -28.49 9.82
CA THR A 30 -8.91 -28.83 9.43
C THR A 30 -9.40 -28.06 8.20
N LEU A 31 -8.97 -26.81 8.01
CA LEU A 31 -9.30 -26.02 6.80
C LEU A 31 -8.57 -26.52 5.54
N ALA A 32 -7.38 -27.10 5.69
CA ALA A 32 -6.63 -27.67 4.57
C ALA A 32 -7.40 -28.83 3.91
N ALA A 33 -8.06 -29.68 4.71
CA ALA A 33 -8.76 -30.87 4.21
C ALA A 33 -10.02 -30.53 3.40
N SER A 34 -10.75 -29.47 3.76
CA SER A 34 -11.95 -29.05 3.01
C SER A 34 -11.61 -28.25 1.74
N LEU A 35 -10.49 -27.52 1.70
CA LEU A 35 -10.01 -26.89 0.46
C LEU A 35 -9.54 -27.92 -0.58
N LEU A 36 -8.98 -29.04 -0.13
CA LEU A 36 -8.55 -30.14 -1.01
C LEU A 36 -9.72 -30.84 -1.73
N ALA A 37 -10.97 -30.71 -1.23
CA ALA A 37 -12.15 -31.36 -1.80
C ALA A 37 -13.01 -30.43 -2.68
N ALA A 38 -12.95 -29.11 -2.51
CA ALA A 38 -13.86 -28.15 -3.16
C ALA A 38 -13.23 -27.35 -4.32
N GLY A 39 -12.03 -27.71 -4.77
CA GLY A 39 -11.31 -26.97 -5.82
C GLY A 39 -10.80 -27.89 -6.90
N GLN A 40 -11.68 -28.61 -7.59
CA GLN A 40 -11.32 -29.22 -8.85
C GLN A 40 -10.86 -28.14 -9.84
N THR A 41 -9.54 -28.10 -10.04
CA THR A 41 -8.91 -28.15 -11.36
C THR A 41 -9.52 -27.23 -12.41
N ASN A 42 -9.28 -25.93 -12.29
CA ASN A 42 -8.88 -25.23 -13.50
C ASN A 42 -7.37 -25.41 -13.63
N GLN A 43 -6.96 -26.55 -14.19
CA GLN A 43 -5.58 -26.74 -14.63
C GLN A 43 -5.36 -25.80 -15.82
N THR A 44 -4.97 -24.56 -15.53
CA THR A 44 -4.33 -23.69 -16.51
C THR A 44 -2.97 -24.31 -16.83
N MET A 45 -2.97 -25.13 -17.89
CA MET A 45 -1.79 -25.66 -18.58
C MET A 45 -0.54 -24.79 -18.36
N GLY A 46 0.40 -25.28 -17.55
CA GLY A 46 1.84 -24.98 -17.59
C GLY A 46 2.28 -23.55 -17.93
N ARG A 47 1.59 -22.51 -17.47
CA ARG A 47 2.10 -21.14 -17.59
C ARG A 47 2.81 -20.79 -16.29
N GLY A 48 4.08 -20.43 -16.37
CA GLY A 48 4.78 -19.81 -15.25
C GLY A 48 4.05 -18.57 -14.74
N PRO A 49 4.49 -17.97 -13.61
CA PRO A 49 3.81 -16.85 -12.98
C PRO A 49 3.46 -15.75 -13.99
N PHE A 50 2.25 -15.21 -13.89
CA PHE A 50 1.75 -14.16 -14.79
C PHE A 50 2.58 -12.89 -14.60
N ARG A 51 3.27 -12.48 -15.66
CA ARG A 51 4.20 -11.35 -15.64
C ARG A 51 3.42 -10.05 -15.75
N VAL A 52 3.66 -9.12 -14.84
CA VAL A 52 2.92 -7.85 -14.76
C VAL A 52 3.84 -6.66 -14.54
N ILE A 53 3.45 -5.52 -15.10
CA ILE A 53 3.95 -4.19 -14.73
C ILE A 53 2.75 -3.46 -14.12
N ILE A 54 2.93 -2.82 -12.97
CA ILE A 54 1.85 -2.17 -12.24
C ILE A 54 2.03 -0.66 -12.32
N ASP A 55 1.10 0.01 -13.01
CA ASP A 55 0.98 1.48 -13.03
C ASP A 55 -0.08 1.91 -12.00
N THR A 56 0.28 2.78 -11.05
CA THR A 56 -0.58 3.09 -9.89
C THR A 56 -0.26 4.46 -9.30
N ASP A 57 -1.19 5.08 -8.58
CA ASP A 57 -1.04 6.34 -7.87
C ASP A 57 -1.21 6.16 -6.35
N PRO A 58 -0.24 5.54 -5.64
CA PRO A 58 -0.43 4.82 -4.39
C PRO A 58 -1.25 5.56 -3.34
N GLY A 59 -2.54 5.27 -3.35
CA GLY A 59 -3.50 5.52 -2.29
C GLY A 59 -3.53 4.40 -1.24
N VAL A 60 -4.54 4.43 -0.37
CA VAL A 60 -4.71 3.42 0.69
C VAL A 60 -5.09 2.06 0.11
N ASP A 61 -5.95 2.07 -0.90
CA ASP A 61 -6.40 0.92 -1.67
C ASP A 61 -5.28 0.33 -2.55
N ASP A 62 -4.51 1.18 -3.23
CA ASP A 62 -3.36 0.74 -4.02
C ASP A 62 -2.29 0.07 -3.15
N ALA A 63 -2.04 0.60 -1.95
CA ALA A 63 -1.07 0.01 -1.03
C ALA A 63 -1.44 -1.44 -0.67
N LEU A 64 -2.73 -1.70 -0.40
CA LEU A 64 -3.21 -3.05 -0.15
C LEU A 64 -3.07 -3.94 -1.40
N ALA A 65 -3.44 -3.43 -2.58
CA ALA A 65 -3.33 -4.16 -3.83
C ALA A 65 -1.86 -4.54 -4.15
N LEU A 66 -0.93 -3.60 -3.97
CA LEU A 66 0.51 -3.84 -4.15
C LEU A 66 1.04 -4.89 -3.17
N LEU A 67 0.65 -4.84 -1.90
CA LEU A 67 1.06 -5.83 -0.90
C LEU A 67 0.54 -7.23 -1.23
N LEU A 68 -0.72 -7.34 -1.66
CA LEU A 68 -1.31 -8.61 -2.12
C LEU A 68 -0.61 -9.12 -3.37
N ALA A 69 -0.34 -8.24 -4.34
CA ALA A 69 0.33 -8.60 -5.58
C ALA A 69 1.76 -9.09 -5.32
N MET A 70 2.54 -8.41 -4.47
CA MET A 70 3.91 -8.79 -4.12
C MET A 70 3.98 -10.11 -3.34
N ARG A 71 2.89 -10.50 -2.67
CA ARG A 71 2.80 -11.77 -1.93
C ARG A 71 2.23 -12.92 -2.76
N SER A 72 1.61 -12.64 -3.90
CA SER A 72 1.01 -13.66 -4.75
C SER A 72 2.07 -14.46 -5.51
N PRO A 73 2.10 -15.80 -5.37
CA PRO A 73 2.99 -16.64 -6.18
C PRO A 73 2.54 -16.74 -7.65
N GLU A 74 1.30 -16.34 -7.95
CA GLU A 74 0.73 -16.35 -9.29
C GLU A 74 1.26 -15.18 -10.14
N LEU A 75 1.84 -14.15 -9.52
CA LEU A 75 2.33 -12.96 -10.18
C LEU A 75 3.85 -12.85 -10.14
N LYS A 76 4.44 -12.49 -11.28
CA LYS A 76 5.81 -11.98 -11.36
C LYS A 76 5.76 -10.50 -11.70
N ILE A 77 5.95 -9.66 -10.70
CA ILE A 77 6.01 -8.21 -10.89
C ILE A 77 7.38 -7.87 -11.48
N GLU A 78 7.39 -7.29 -12.67
CA GLU A 78 8.60 -6.89 -13.40
C GLU A 78 8.98 -5.43 -13.12
N ALA A 79 8.00 -4.57 -12.86
CA ALA A 79 8.21 -3.17 -12.47
C ALA A 79 6.95 -2.56 -11.84
N ILE A 80 7.14 -1.48 -11.08
CA ILE A 80 6.07 -0.61 -10.59
C ILE A 80 6.31 0.82 -11.08
N THR A 81 5.30 1.44 -11.68
CA THR A 81 5.36 2.82 -12.18
C THR A 81 4.37 3.71 -11.43
N PRO A 82 4.81 4.41 -10.36
CA PRO A 82 3.98 5.39 -9.68
C PRO A 82 3.70 6.61 -10.58
N VAL A 83 2.44 7.01 -10.69
CA VAL A 83 1.98 8.21 -11.43
C VAL A 83 1.28 9.21 -10.52
N ALA A 84 1.05 10.43 -11.03
CA ALA A 84 0.25 11.43 -10.34
C ALA A 84 -1.26 11.20 -10.57
N GLY A 85 -2.01 11.04 -9.48
CA GLY A 85 -3.45 10.84 -9.51
C GLY A 85 -4.11 11.40 -8.24
N ASN A 86 -4.60 10.52 -7.37
CA ASN A 86 -5.13 10.80 -6.04
C ASN A 86 -4.13 11.62 -5.20
N VAL A 87 -2.86 11.28 -5.35
CA VAL A 87 -1.71 11.97 -4.76
C VAL A 87 -0.77 12.52 -5.84
N PRO A 88 -0.12 13.68 -5.61
CA PRO A 88 0.95 14.18 -6.48
C PRO A 88 2.12 13.19 -6.59
N LEU A 89 2.86 13.23 -7.70
CA LEU A 89 3.96 12.30 -7.94
C LEU A 89 5.04 12.38 -6.85
N GLU A 90 5.25 13.57 -6.29
CA GLU A 90 6.22 13.84 -5.22
C GLU A 90 5.92 13.05 -3.93
N LEU A 91 4.68 12.57 -3.75
CA LEU A 91 4.28 11.70 -2.65
C LEU A 91 4.10 10.25 -3.11
N SER A 92 3.54 10.06 -4.31
CA SER A 92 3.29 8.76 -4.95
C SER A 92 4.56 7.92 -5.08
N LEU A 93 5.66 8.50 -5.58
CA LEU A 93 6.93 7.78 -5.78
C LEU A 93 7.55 7.31 -4.44
N PRO A 94 7.74 8.18 -3.42
CA PRO A 94 8.21 7.73 -2.11
C PRO A 94 7.29 6.67 -1.47
N ASN A 95 5.98 6.77 -1.66
CA ASN A 95 5.04 5.77 -1.15
C ASN A 95 5.26 4.40 -1.81
N ALA A 96 5.40 4.35 -3.14
CA ALA A 96 5.69 3.10 -3.86
C ALA A 96 7.03 2.49 -3.40
N LEU A 97 8.08 3.30 -3.28
CA LEU A 97 9.38 2.87 -2.76
C LEU A 97 9.25 2.30 -1.34
N ARG A 98 8.46 2.95 -0.48
CA ARG A 98 8.22 2.46 0.87
C ARG A 98 7.44 1.15 0.90
N MET A 99 6.52 0.94 -0.04
CA MET A 99 5.77 -0.32 -0.13
C MET A 99 6.66 -1.49 -0.49
N VAL A 100 7.57 -1.33 -1.46
CA VAL A 100 8.53 -2.40 -1.81
C VAL A 100 9.52 -2.68 -0.69
N GLU A 101 9.94 -1.65 0.07
CA GLU A 101 10.74 -1.82 1.29
C GLU A 101 10.00 -2.63 2.36
N ILE A 102 8.75 -2.24 2.67
CA ILE A 102 7.91 -2.91 3.68
C ILE A 102 7.63 -4.36 3.30
N ALA A 103 7.42 -4.63 2.00
CA ALA A 103 7.20 -5.99 1.50
C ALA A 103 8.49 -6.83 1.43
N GLY A 104 9.67 -6.23 1.67
CA GLY A 104 10.96 -6.91 1.50
C GLY A 104 11.26 -7.30 0.05
N ARG A 105 10.72 -6.54 -0.92
CA ARG A 105 10.79 -6.80 -2.36
C ARG A 105 11.51 -5.69 -3.12
N THR A 106 12.66 -5.25 -2.59
CA THR A 106 13.52 -4.23 -3.21
C THR A 106 14.18 -4.70 -4.52
N ASP A 107 13.99 -5.97 -4.90
CA ASP A 107 14.31 -6.52 -6.22
C ASP A 107 13.43 -5.94 -7.35
N ILE A 108 12.24 -5.44 -7.02
CA ILE A 108 11.31 -4.89 -8.01
C ILE A 108 11.72 -3.44 -8.36
N PRO A 109 12.02 -3.14 -9.63
CA PRO A 109 12.35 -1.77 -10.02
C PRO A 109 11.11 -0.86 -9.93
N VAL A 110 11.31 0.31 -9.33
CA VAL A 110 10.28 1.36 -9.21
C VAL A 110 10.74 2.59 -9.99
N ALA A 111 9.94 3.04 -10.94
CA ALA A 111 10.29 4.18 -11.81
C ALA A 111 9.16 5.21 -11.87
N ALA A 112 9.49 6.48 -11.67
CA ALA A 112 8.50 7.56 -11.72
C ALA A 112 7.86 7.68 -13.12
N GLY A 113 6.52 7.68 -13.15
CA GLY A 113 5.73 7.92 -14.35
C GLY A 113 5.36 9.39 -14.55
N ALA A 114 4.18 9.63 -15.12
CA ALA A 114 3.71 10.97 -15.46
C ALA A 114 3.43 11.84 -14.22
N LYS A 115 3.95 13.08 -14.22
CA LYS A 115 3.71 14.10 -13.18
C LYS A 115 2.34 14.77 -13.27
N THR A 116 1.77 14.80 -14.46
CA THR A 116 0.51 15.50 -14.74
C THR A 116 -0.31 14.73 -15.77
N PRO A 117 -1.65 14.80 -15.73
CA PRO A 117 -2.48 14.25 -16.79
C PRO A 117 -2.22 14.97 -18.12
N LEU A 118 -2.44 14.28 -19.24
CA LEU A 118 -2.10 14.81 -20.57
C LEU A 118 -2.91 16.04 -20.97
N LEU A 119 -4.22 16.07 -20.66
CA LEU A 119 -5.15 17.11 -21.16
C LEU A 119 -5.86 17.89 -20.06
N ARG A 120 -5.87 17.36 -18.83
CA ARG A 120 -6.66 17.89 -17.71
C ARG A 120 -5.78 18.29 -16.55
N ARG A 121 -6.24 19.26 -15.76
CA ARG A 121 -5.59 19.56 -14.48
C ARG A 121 -5.67 18.35 -13.56
N LEU A 122 -4.56 18.09 -12.85
CA LEU A 122 -4.52 17.08 -11.80
C LEU A 122 -5.52 17.44 -10.69
N ARG A 123 -6.33 16.47 -10.28
CA ARG A 123 -7.25 16.60 -9.14
C ARG A 123 -6.78 15.64 -8.06
N SER A 124 -5.93 16.12 -7.17
CA SER A 124 -5.52 15.39 -5.96
C SER A 124 -6.41 15.77 -4.79
N PHE A 125 -6.53 14.90 -3.79
CA PHE A 125 -7.25 15.25 -2.55
C PHE A 125 -6.61 16.50 -1.89
N PRO A 126 -7.39 17.52 -1.45
CA PRO A 126 -6.86 18.82 -1.03
C PRO A 126 -5.98 18.82 0.22
N SER A 127 -5.97 17.73 0.99
CA SER A 127 -5.40 17.70 2.35
C SER A 127 -3.87 17.59 2.40
N GLN A 128 -3.19 17.31 1.29
CA GLN A 128 -1.75 17.00 1.31
C GLN A 128 -0.83 18.21 1.03
N ARG A 129 -1.38 19.41 0.77
CA ARG A 129 -0.60 20.62 0.41
C ARG A 129 -0.62 21.77 1.43
N SER A 130 -1.46 21.75 2.46
CA SER A 130 -1.69 22.95 3.30
C SER A 130 -0.46 23.42 4.09
N ASN A 131 0.60 22.62 4.20
CA ASN A 131 1.78 22.96 5.01
C ASN A 131 3.05 23.28 4.21
N LEU A 132 3.11 23.09 2.89
CA LEU A 132 4.36 23.26 2.11
C LEU A 132 4.53 24.67 1.50
N SER A 133 3.57 25.58 1.71
CA SER A 133 3.57 26.94 1.16
C SER A 133 3.53 28.06 2.22
N ARG A 134 3.88 27.77 3.48
CA ARG A 134 4.10 28.85 4.46
C ARG A 134 5.56 29.28 4.42
N SER A 135 5.91 30.08 3.41
CA SER A 135 7.10 30.93 3.46
C SER A 135 7.01 31.83 4.71
N PRO A 136 8.10 32.06 5.46
CA PRO A 136 8.08 32.96 6.60
C PRO A 136 7.80 34.38 6.08
N GLN A 137 6.61 34.90 6.37
CA GLN A 137 6.30 36.32 6.20
C GLN A 137 7.30 37.10 7.05
N ARG A 138 8.20 37.79 6.37
CA ARG A 138 9.21 38.68 6.93
C ARG A 138 8.46 39.86 7.53
N ASN A 139 8.28 39.90 8.84
CA ASN A 139 7.68 41.04 9.53
C ASN A 139 8.57 42.27 9.32
N SER A 140 8.18 43.17 8.42
CA SER A 140 8.78 44.51 8.33
C SER A 140 8.22 45.38 9.46
N PHE A 141 8.92 45.42 10.58
CA PHE A 141 8.78 46.49 11.57
C PHE A 141 9.20 47.81 10.89
N HIS A 142 8.25 48.71 10.67
CA HIS A 142 8.56 50.12 10.45
C HIS A 142 8.61 50.81 11.81
N LYS A 143 9.66 51.64 11.97
CA LYS A 143 9.91 52.55 13.09
C LYS A 143 8.80 53.59 13.23
#